data_AF-A0A4Y8BFD6-F1
#
_entry.id   AF-A0A4Y8BFD6-F1
#
_cell.length_a   1.000
_cell.length_b   1.000
_cell.length_c   1.000
_cell.angle_alpha   90.00
_cell.angle_beta   90.00
_cell.angle_gamma   90.00
#
_symmetry.space_group_name_H-M   'P 1'
#
loop_
_entity.id
_entity.type
_entity.pdbx_description
1 polymer ?
#
loop_
_entity_poly.entity_id
_entity_poly.type
_entity_poly.pdbx_seq_one_letter_code
_entity_poly.pdbx_strand_id
1 'polypeptide(L)' 'DDRRRGKLTLTSNLEEEGRSRSLSAMRRRQEKFKRSQMQETREKISREVTIPETITLQELAQRMAERSVDIIKYLMK' A
#
# COMPACT_ATOMS: atom_id res chain seq x y z
N ASP A 1 4.10 -25.59 30.16
CA ASP A 1 4.95 -26.31 29.21
C ASP A 1 4.33 -26.36 27.83
N ASP A 2 5.15 -26.55 26.82
CA ASP A 2 4.80 -26.88 25.42
C ASP A 2 4.54 -25.73 24.42
N ARG A 3 5.25 -24.61 24.61
CA ARG A 3 5.65 -23.74 23.49
C ARG A 3 6.77 -24.45 22.70
N ARG A 4 6.44 -25.39 21.80
CA ARG A 4 7.29 -25.86 20.69
C ARG A 4 6.66 -27.05 19.95
N ARG A 5 5.63 -26.81 19.13
CA ARG A 5 5.35 -27.70 17.99
C ARG A 5 5.42 -26.88 16.72
N GLY A 6 6.64 -26.88 16.17
CA GLY A 6 6.98 -26.17 14.95
C GLY A 6 6.05 -26.55 13.80
N LYS A 7 5.85 -25.59 12.91
CA LYS A 7 5.10 -25.70 11.67
C LYS A 7 5.58 -26.93 10.89
N LEU A 8 4.80 -28.01 10.95
CA LEU A 8 4.98 -29.20 10.12
C LEU A 8 4.71 -28.81 8.67
N THR A 9 5.77 -28.44 7.95
CA THR A 9 5.68 -28.17 6.52
C THR A 9 6.06 -29.47 5.82
N LEU A 10 5.06 -30.33 5.59
CA LEU A 10 5.22 -31.54 4.77
C LEU A 10 5.33 -31.12 3.30
N THR A 11 6.52 -30.72 2.87
CA THR A 11 6.88 -30.54 1.45
C THR A 11 7.51 -31.83 0.94
N SER A 12 6.74 -32.91 0.87
CA SER A 12 7.19 -34.12 0.20
C SER A 12 5.98 -34.90 -0.32
N ASN A 13 5.86 -34.90 -1.65
CA ASN A 13 5.37 -36.01 -2.46
C ASN A 13 3.87 -36.28 -2.49
N LEU A 14 3.14 -35.57 -3.34
CA LEU A 14 1.90 -36.06 -3.97
C LEU A 14 1.82 -35.48 -5.39
N GLU A 15 2.46 -36.23 -6.29
CA GLU A 15 2.03 -36.58 -7.65
C GLU A 15 1.27 -35.55 -8.53
N GLU A 16 1.71 -35.58 -9.78
CA GLU A 16 1.60 -34.67 -10.92
C GLU A 16 0.20 -34.56 -11.58
N GLU A 17 -0.93 -34.84 -10.91
CA GLU A 17 -2.21 -34.94 -11.67
C GLU A 17 -3.51 -34.48 -10.98
N GLY A 18 -3.51 -33.76 -9.85
CA GLY A 18 -4.80 -33.57 -9.15
C GLY A 18 -5.05 -32.39 -8.23
N ARG A 19 -4.13 -31.44 -8.08
CA ARG A 19 -4.38 -30.24 -7.24
C ARG A 19 -4.67 -29.03 -8.10
N SER A 20 -5.80 -29.06 -8.79
CA SER A 20 -6.40 -27.86 -9.34
C SER A 20 -6.52 -26.82 -8.22
N ARG A 21 -6.07 -25.58 -8.48
CA ARG A 21 -6.20 -24.50 -7.52
C ARG A 21 -7.68 -24.37 -7.14
N SER A 22 -7.98 -24.41 -5.85
CA SER A 22 -9.37 -24.31 -5.41
C SER A 22 -10.05 -23.05 -5.96
N LEU A 23 -11.35 -23.12 -6.22
CA LEU A 23 -12.14 -21.98 -6.71
C LEU A 23 -11.97 -20.75 -5.79
N SER A 24 -11.84 -20.98 -4.48
CA SER A 24 -11.57 -19.93 -3.48
C SER A 24 -10.20 -19.26 -3.65
N ALA A 25 -9.16 -20.02 -4.01
CA ALA A 25 -7.84 -19.45 -4.28
C ALA A 25 -7.84 -18.61 -5.57
N MET A 26 -8.58 -19.05 -6.60
CA MET A 26 -8.76 -18.27 -7.83
C MET A 26 -9.56 -16.99 -7.58
N ARG A 27 -10.66 -17.06 -6.81
CA ARG A 27 -11.46 -15.89 -6.42
C ARG A 27 -10.64 -14.85 -5.66
N ARG A 28 -9.87 -15.26 -4.65
CA ARG A 28 -8.97 -14.36 -3.90
C ARG A 28 -7.91 -13.70 -4.79
N ARG A 29 -7.36 -14.43 -5.77
CA ARG A 29 -6.39 -13.87 -6.72
C ARG A 29 -7.04 -12.82 -7.63
N GLN A 30 -8.25 -13.08 -8.12
CA GLN A 30 -8.99 -12.13 -8.95
C GLN A 30 -9.39 -10.87 -8.16
N GLU A 31 -9.85 -11.01 -6.92
CA GLU A 31 -10.16 -9.86 -6.05
C GLU A 31 -8.92 -9.00 -5.76
N LYS A 32 -7.78 -9.63 -5.46
CA LYS A 32 -6.51 -8.90 -5.27
C LYS A 32 -6.09 -8.17 -6.54
N PHE A 33 -6.19 -8.81 -7.69
CA PHE A 33 -5.87 -8.21 -8.98
C PHE A 33 -6.80 -7.02 -9.29
N LYS A 34 -8.12 -7.19 -9.08
CA LYS A 34 -9.11 -6.13 -9.26
C LYS A 34 -8.88 -4.95 -8.30
N ARG A 35 -8.56 -5.20 -7.03
CA ARG A 35 -8.21 -4.15 -6.06
C ARG A 35 -6.91 -3.44 -6.42
N SER A 36 -5.91 -4.14 -6.95
CA SER A 36 -4.67 -3.48 -7.42
C SER A 36 -4.86 -2.63 -8.66
N GLN A 37 -5.87 -2.93 -9.50
CA GLN A 37 -6.22 -2.12 -10.66
C GLN A 37 -7.16 -0.95 -10.32
N MET A 38 -7.95 -1.07 -9.26
CA MET A 38 -8.66 0.07 -8.68
C MET A 38 -7.68 0.92 -7.87
N GLN A 39 -6.85 1.67 -8.60
CA GLN A 39 -6.20 2.85 -8.05
C GLN A 39 -7.28 3.90 -7.84
N GLU A 40 -8.05 3.78 -6.77
CA GLU A 40 -8.97 4.83 -6.37
C GLU A 40 -8.15 6.10 -6.16
N THR A 41 -8.48 7.13 -6.93
CA THR A 41 -7.89 8.45 -6.79
C THR A 41 -8.29 8.94 -5.40
N ARG A 42 -7.37 8.83 -4.44
CA ARG A 42 -7.56 9.41 -3.11
C ARG A 42 -7.92 10.88 -3.30
N GLU A 43 -9.11 11.25 -2.87
CA GLU A 43 -9.57 12.63 -2.93
C GLU A 43 -8.59 13.51 -2.16
N LYS A 44 -8.17 14.60 -2.80
CA LYS A 44 -7.20 15.51 -2.21
C LYS A 44 -7.87 16.24 -1.05
N ILE A 45 -7.45 15.93 0.17
CA ILE A 45 -7.94 16.62 1.36
C ILE A 45 -7.37 18.05 1.33
N SER A 46 -8.23 19.04 1.09
CA SER A 46 -7.86 20.45 1.27
C SER A 46 -7.79 20.76 2.76
N ARG A 47 -6.67 21.32 3.20
CA ARG A 47 -6.47 21.78 4.57
C ARG A 47 -6.12 23.25 4.53
N GLU A 48 -6.76 24.03 5.38
CA GLU A 48 -6.35 25.42 5.61
C GLU A 48 -5.13 25.43 6.53
N VAL A 49 -4.06 26.08 6.07
CA VAL A 49 -2.79 26.16 6.79
C VAL A 49 -2.47 27.63 7.01
N THR A 50 -2.27 28.03 8.27
CA THR A 50 -1.80 29.38 8.59
C THR A 50 -0.30 29.49 8.27
N ILE A 51 0.05 30.44 7.41
CA ILE A 51 1.43 30.66 6.94
C ILE A 51 2.02 31.88 7.68
N PRO A 52 3.13 31.70 8.43
CA PRO A 52 3.86 32.82 9.04
C PRO A 52 4.70 33.58 8.01
N GLU A 53 5.29 34.73 8.38
CA GLU A 53 6.11 35.55 7.46
C GLU A 53 7.28 34.80 6.83
N THR A 54 7.90 33.87 7.57
CA THR A 54 8.96 32.99 7.07
C THR A 54 8.66 31.54 7.46
N ILE A 55 8.74 30.64 6.48
CA ILE A 55 8.52 29.20 6.69
C ILE A 55 9.52 28.40 5.86
N THR A 56 9.99 27.28 6.40
CA THR A 56 10.85 26.36 5.65
C THR A 56 10.03 25.47 4.72
N LEU A 57 10.61 25.05 3.61
CA LEU A 57 9.93 24.15 2.65
C LEU A 57 9.52 22.83 3.31
N GLN A 58 10.37 22.29 4.18
CA GLN A 58 10.08 21.05 4.90
C GLN A 58 8.85 21.21 5.80
N GLU A 59 8.77 22.32 6.53
CA GLU A 59 7.65 22.60 7.42
C GLU A 59 6.35 22.82 6.65
N LEU A 60 6.40 23.56 5.54
CA LEU A 60 5.25 23.74 4.65
C LEU A 60 4.76 22.39 4.10
N ALA A 61 5.68 21.52 3.67
CA ALA A 61 5.36 20.18 3.18
C ALA A 61 4.66 19.33 4.24
N GLN A 62 5.14 19.36 5.48
CA GLN A 62 4.52 18.65 6.59
C GLN A 62 3.11 19.19 6.91
N ARG A 63 2.92 20.51 6.94
CA ARG A 63 1.61 21.13 7.21
C ARG A 63 0.59 20.83 6.11
N MET A 64 1.03 20.85 4.84
CA MET A 64 0.18 20.49 3.70
C MET A 64 -0.02 18.97 3.55
N ALA A 65 0.79 18.16 4.23
CA ALA A 65 0.94 16.72 4.00
C ALA A 65 1.21 16.38 2.52
N GLU A 66 2.03 17.21 1.89
CA GLU A 66 2.41 17.13 0.48
C GLU A 66 3.91 16.84 0.35
N ARG A 67 4.34 16.32 -0.80
CA ARG A 67 5.77 16.07 -1.04
C ARG A 67 6.49 17.38 -1.32
N SER A 68 7.67 17.56 -0.72
CA SER A 68 8.51 18.74 -0.92
C SER A 68 8.84 18.99 -2.40
N VAL A 69 9.05 17.92 -3.19
CA VAL A 69 9.32 18.00 -4.63
C VAL A 69 8.16 18.65 -5.39
N ASP A 70 6.92 18.34 -5.02
CA ASP A 70 5.74 18.85 -5.71
C ASP A 70 5.51 20.34 -5.36
N ILE A 71 5.87 20.76 -4.15
CA ILE A 71 5.86 22.16 -3.73
C ILE A 71 6.97 22.96 -4.45
N ILE A 72 8.18 22.40 -4.58
CA ILE A 72 9.27 23.05 -5.33
C ILE A 72 8.84 23.32 -6.77
N LYS A 73 8.26 22.31 -7.44
CA LYS A 73 7.77 22.46 -8.81
C LYS A 73 6.71 23.54 -8.94
N TYR A 74 5.86 23.69 -7.93
CA TYR A 74 4.85 24.75 -7.90
C TYR A 74 5.47 26.14 -7.75
N LEU A 75 6.51 26.29 -6.93
CA LEU A 75 7.20 27.57 -6.71
C LEU A 75 8.15 27.96 -7.85
N MET A 76 8.69 26.99 -8.59
CA MET A 76 9.65 27.22 -9.69
C MET A 76 9.00 27.40 -11.06
N LYS A 77 7.67 27.32 -11.16
CA LYS A 77 6.94 27.55 -12.40
C LYS A 77 6.54 29.02 -12.50
#